data_AF-A0A5K1G0H0-F1
#
_entry.id   AF-A0A5K1G0H0-F1
#
_cell.length_a   1.000
_cell.length_b   1.000
_cell.length_c   1.000
_cell.angle_alpha   90.00
_cell.angle_beta   90.00
_cell.angle_gamma   90.00
#
_symmetry.space_group_name_H-M   'P 1'
#
loop_
_entity.id
_entity.type
_entity.pdbx_description
1 polymer ?
#
loop_
_entity_poly.entity_id
_entity_poly.type
_entity_poly.pdbx_seq_one_letter_code
_entity_poly.pdbx_strand_id
1 'polypeptide(L)' 'ALKRAGIDASEVQEIFFGNVLSANLGQAPARQAALGAGIPNSVVSTTVNKVCASGMK' A
#
# COMPACT_ATOMS: atom_id res chain seq x y z
N ALA A 1 2.21 4.47 9.90
CA ALA A 1 1.58 5.80 9.74
C ALA A 1 0.35 5.93 10.64
N LEU A 2 -0.64 5.05 10.48
CA LEU A 2 -1.91 5.02 11.22
C LEU A 2 -1.76 5.17 12.74
N LYS A 3 -0.98 4.29 13.40
CA LYS A 3 -0.72 4.39 14.85
C LYS A 3 -0.17 5.76 15.30
N ARG A 4 0.71 6.39 14.51
CA ARG A 4 1.25 7.72 14.84
C ARG A 4 0.21 8.82 14.62
N ALA A 5 -0.69 8.63 13.65
CA ALA A 5 -1.76 9.57 13.33
C ALA A 5 -3.00 9.39 14.24
N GLY A 6 -3.09 8.29 14.99
CA GLY A 6 -4.28 7.96 15.79
C GLY A 6 -5.51 7.59 14.94
N ILE A 7 -5.29 7.16 13.70
CA ILE A 7 -6.34 6.85 12.71
C ILE A 7 -6.60 5.34 12.70
N ASP A 8 -7.87 4.95 12.66
CA ASP A 8 -8.27 3.55 12.55
C ASP A 8 -8.05 3.03 11.12
N ALA A 9 -7.68 1.75 10.98
CA ALA A 9 -7.41 1.16 9.68
C ALA A 9 -8.66 1.11 8.77
N SER A 10 -9.87 1.10 9.35
CA SER A 10 -11.13 1.15 8.61
C SER A 10 -11.44 2.49 7.97
N GLU A 11 -10.75 3.57 8.38
CA GLU A 11 -10.91 4.90 7.79
C GLU A 11 -10.09 5.06 6.49
N VAL A 12 -9.21 4.10 6.17
CA VAL A 12 -8.44 4.12 4.92
C VAL A 12 -9.36 3.78 3.75
N GLN A 13 -9.44 4.68 2.76
CA GLN A 13 -10.31 4.51 1.60
C GLN A 13 -9.61 3.84 0.42
N GLU A 14 -8.33 4.14 0.22
CA GLU A 14 -7.52 3.65 -0.89
C GLU A 14 -6.03 3.72 -0.56
N ILE A 15 -5.22 2.87 -1.20
CA ILE A 15 -3.77 2.80 -0.98
C ILE A 15 -3.04 2.90 -2.31
N PHE A 16 -2.07 3.80 -2.38
CA PHE A 16 -1.02 3.82 -3.40
C PHE A 16 0.31 3.48 -2.76
N PHE A 17 1.04 2.52 -3.35
CA PHE A 17 2.31 2.06 -2.82
C PHE A 17 3.38 1.98 -3.90
N GLY A 18 4.43 2.81 -3.76
CA GLY A 18 5.55 2.84 -4.68
C GLY A 18 6.43 1.60 -4.57
N ASN A 19 6.62 0.85 -5.67
CA ASN A 19 7.55 -0.27 -5.74
C ASN A 19 8.14 -0.39 -7.15
N VAL A 20 9.46 -0.34 -7.26
CA VAL A 20 10.18 -0.31 -8.55
C VAL A 20 10.42 -1.71 -9.10
N LEU A 21 10.86 -2.63 -8.25
CA LEU A 21 11.22 -3.99 -8.62
C LEU A 21 10.25 -4.95 -7.93
N SER A 22 9.22 -5.37 -8.67
CA SER A 22 8.16 -6.25 -8.15
C SER A 22 8.43 -7.74 -8.38
N ALA A 23 9.50 -8.09 -9.10
CA ALA A 23 9.83 -9.47 -9.42
C ALA A 23 9.99 -10.30 -8.14
N ASN A 24 9.37 -11.48 -8.11
CA ASN A 24 9.40 -12.43 -7.00
C ASN A 24 8.86 -11.92 -5.65
N LEU A 25 8.11 -10.80 -5.62
CA LEU A 25 7.40 -10.34 -4.42
C LEU A 25 6.01 -10.96 -4.27
N GLY A 26 5.58 -11.79 -5.24
CA GLY A 26 4.22 -12.31 -5.32
C GLY A 26 3.23 -11.31 -5.93
N GLN A 27 1.94 -11.66 -5.88
CA GLN A 27 0.88 -10.86 -6.49
C GLN A 27 0.59 -9.59 -5.67
N ALA A 28 0.41 -8.46 -6.37
CA ALA A 28 -0.06 -7.20 -5.80
C ALA A 28 0.69 -6.74 -4.51
N PRO A 29 1.96 -6.30 -4.59
CA PRO A 29 2.75 -5.88 -3.44
C PRO A 29 2.08 -4.81 -2.54
N ALA A 30 1.35 -3.86 -3.13
CA ALA A 30 0.57 -2.87 -2.37
C ALA A 30 -0.48 -3.54 -1.48
N ARG A 31 -1.14 -4.57 -2.00
CA ARG A 31 -2.19 -5.30 -1.29
C ARG A 31 -1.62 -6.16 -0.16
N GLN A 32 -0.47 -6.80 -0.38
CA GLN A 32 0.24 -7.53 0.67
C GLN A 32 0.64 -6.61 1.82
N ALA A 33 1.17 -5.41 1.51
CA ALA A 33 1.50 -4.41 2.52
C ALA A 33 0.25 -3.92 3.30
N ALA A 34 -0.87 -3.67 2.60
CA ALA A 34 -2.13 -3.27 3.20
C ALA A 34 -2.66 -4.30 4.20
N LEU A 35 -2.69 -5.57 3.79
CA LEU A 35 -3.12 -6.70 4.61
C LEU A 35 -2.23 -6.87 5.84
N GLY A 36 -0.90 -6.80 5.65
CA GLY A 36 0.06 -6.87 6.75
C GLY A 36 -0.06 -5.70 7.74
N ALA A 37 -0.60 -4.56 7.30
CA ALA A 37 -0.88 -3.40 8.15
C ALA A 37 -2.26 -3.44 8.83
N GLY A 38 -3.05 -4.50 8.61
CA GLY A 38 -4.40 -4.65 9.19
C GLY A 38 -5.47 -3.80 8.50
N ILE A 39 -5.23 -3.32 7.27
CA ILE A 39 -6.21 -2.53 6.52
C ILE A 39 -7.28 -3.47 5.94
N PRO A 40 -8.59 -3.13 6.00
CA PRO A 40 -9.65 -4.03 5.58
C PRO A 40 -9.56 -4.52 4.13
N ASN A 41 -10.23 -5.64 3.86
CA ASN A 41 -10.19 -6.26 2.53
C ASN A 41 -10.96 -5.50 1.45
N SER A 42 -11.90 -4.66 1.86
CA SER A 42 -12.66 -3.78 0.98
C SER A 42 -11.83 -2.62 0.41
N VAL A 43 -10.69 -2.30 1.02
CA VAL A 43 -9.84 -1.17 0.61
C VAL A 43 -9.00 -1.57 -0.59
N VAL A 44 -9.20 -0.85 -1.69
CA VAL A 44 -8.45 -1.04 -2.94
C VAL A 44 -6.99 -0.60 -2.78
N SER A 45 -6.07 -1.28 -3.45
CA SER A 45 -4.63 -1.01 -3.35
C SER A 45 -3.94 -1.09 -4.70
N THR A 46 -3.18 -0.05 -5.04
CA THR A 46 -2.50 0.08 -6.33
C THR A 46 -0.99 0.17 -6.13
N THR A 47 -0.23 -0.68 -6.81
CA THR A 47 1.23 -0.56 -6.88
C THR A 47 1.62 0.41 -7.98
N VAL A 48 2.46 1.39 -7.64
CA VAL A 48 2.94 2.42 -8.57
C VAL A 48 4.41 2.21 -8.86
N ASN A 49 4.77 2.26 -10.15
CA ASN A 49 6.16 2.26 -10.58
C ASN A 49 6.45 3.52 -11.41
N LYS A 50 7.24 4.40 -10.81
CA LYS A 50 7.85 5.58 -11.43
C LYS A 50 9.34 5.66 -11.06
N VAL A 51 10.03 4.51 -11.09
CA VAL A 51 11.44 4.36 -10.68
C VAL A 51 11.67 5.05 -9.31
N CYS A 52 12.69 5.90 -9.17
CA CYS A 52 13.01 6.57 -7.90
C CYS A 52 11.84 7.43 -7.37
N ALA A 53 10.98 7.92 -8.27
CA ALA A 53 9.83 8.77 -7.92
C ALA A 53 8.55 7.96 -7.62
N SER A 54 8.61 6.62 -7.54
CA SER A 54 7.43 5.77 -7.29
C SER A 54 6.69 6.12 -5.99
N GLY A 55 7.42 6.54 -4.95
CA GLY A 55 6.82 6.90 -3.66
C GLY A 55 6.24 8.32 -3.59
N MET A 56 6.50 9.16 -4.61
CA MET A 56 5.97 10.53 -4.69
C MET A 56 4.72 10.61 -5.58
N LYS A 57 4.52 9.62 -6.43
CA LYS A 57 3.39 9.55 -7.35
C LYS A 57 2.12 9.12 -6.62
#